data_AF-A0A843YBN6-F1
#
_entry.id   AF-A0A843YBN6-F1
#
_cell.length_a   1.000
_cell.length_b   1.000
_cell.length_c   1.000
_cell.angle_alpha   90.00
_cell.angle_beta   90.00
_cell.angle_gamma   90.00
#
_symmetry.space_group_name_H-M   'P 1'
#
loop_
_entity.id
_entity.type
_entity.pdbx_description
1 polymer ?
#
loop_
_entity_poly.entity_id
_entity_poly.type
_entity_poly.pdbx_seq_one_letter_code
_entity_poly.pdbx_strand_id
1 'polypeptide(L)'
;MPTMWYELDINDRFVAVSEDWNASSDMLGAPNNVFENIRYLPVWDFVAGEETQRFLRAMFFWVRNKRRPIVLPYQLENMGDASHFRMRIEPLHQGGLLVSHDPDDVPGGAPQLLPYTTKDLTRCSQCLKINIDGVWYNAEPESELHECSDWRVCPDCKERALNLVRQPTGAPVARYARATLGKF
;
A
#
# COMPACT_ATOMS: atom_id res chain seq x y z
N MET A 1 -7.97 14.80 4.04
CA MET A 1 -6.61 14.41 3.64
C MET A 1 -6.61 14.12 2.16
N PRO A 2 -5.56 14.49 1.42
CA PRO A 2 -5.47 14.24 -0.01
C PRO A 2 -5.41 12.74 -0.33
N THR A 3 -6.04 12.34 -1.44
CA THR A 3 -5.92 10.99 -1.99
C THR A 3 -4.66 10.94 -2.86
N MET A 4 -3.61 10.28 -2.40
CA MET A 4 -2.42 10.05 -3.22
C MET A 4 -2.72 8.97 -4.27
N TRP A 5 -2.42 9.22 -5.53
CA TRP A 5 -2.62 8.22 -6.57
C TRP A 5 -1.56 8.32 -7.67
N TYR A 6 -1.40 7.23 -8.41
CA TYR A 6 -0.61 7.19 -9.63
C TYR A 6 -1.22 6.24 -10.66
N GLU A 7 -0.99 6.56 -11.94
CA GLU A 7 -1.36 5.72 -13.07
C GLU A 7 -0.15 5.00 -13.63
N LEU A 8 -0.36 3.75 -14.01
CA LEU A 8 0.63 2.89 -14.65
C LEU A 8 0.16 2.49 -16.05
N ASP A 9 1.10 2.39 -16.99
CA ASP A 9 0.86 1.77 -18.29
C ASP A 9 0.74 0.23 -18.20
N ILE A 10 0.63 -0.43 -19.36
CA ILE A 10 0.58 -1.90 -19.44
C ILE A 10 1.89 -2.58 -19.00
N ASN A 11 3.00 -1.85 -18.96
CA ASN A 11 4.33 -2.34 -18.58
C ASN A 11 4.71 -1.92 -17.15
N ASP A 12 3.75 -1.48 -16.33
CA ASP A 12 3.94 -1.02 -14.96
C ASP A 12 4.85 0.22 -14.84
N ARG A 13 4.80 1.13 -15.81
CA ARG A 13 5.56 2.40 -15.79
C ARG A 13 4.67 3.58 -15.43
N PHE A 14 5.18 4.52 -14.66
CA PHE A 14 4.45 5.73 -14.29
C PHE A 14 4.05 6.57 -15.51
N VAL A 15 2.77 6.92 -15.62
CA VAL A 15 2.24 7.80 -16.68
C VAL A 15 1.49 9.02 -16.16
N ALA A 16 1.05 9.01 -14.90
CA ALA A 16 0.52 10.17 -14.20
C ALA A 16 0.61 9.94 -12.68
N VAL A 17 0.62 11.02 -11.90
CA VAL A 17 0.58 11.00 -10.43
C VAL A 17 -0.26 12.17 -9.94
N SER A 18 -0.83 12.06 -8.75
CA SER A 18 -1.59 13.15 -8.14
C SER A 18 -0.68 14.33 -7.75
N GLU A 19 -1.22 15.54 -7.76
CA GLU A 19 -0.51 16.73 -7.26
C GLU A 19 -0.09 16.56 -5.80
N ASP A 20 -0.93 15.90 -5.02
CA ASP A 20 -0.66 15.60 -3.61
C ASP A 20 0.57 14.70 -3.42
N TRP A 21 0.87 13.85 -4.41
CA TRP A 21 2.06 13.01 -4.37
C TRP A 21 3.34 13.83 -4.61
N ASN A 22 3.26 14.87 -5.45
CA ASN A 22 4.33 15.88 -5.56
C ASN A 22 4.45 16.70 -4.26
N ALA A 23 3.34 17.05 -3.61
CA ALA A 23 3.37 17.77 -2.34
C ALA A 23 3.94 16.94 -1.17
N SER A 24 3.67 15.63 -1.14
CA SER A 24 4.28 14.71 -0.18
C SER A 24 5.79 14.51 -0.43
N SER A 25 6.25 14.74 -1.66
CA SER A 25 7.66 14.68 -2.02
C SER A 25 8.45 15.84 -1.40
N ASP A 26 7.86 17.05 -1.38
CA ASP A 26 8.43 18.21 -0.69
C ASP A 26 8.57 17.97 0.82
N MET A 27 7.58 17.28 1.42
CA MET A 27 7.61 16.88 2.84
C MET A 27 8.70 15.85 3.16
N LEU A 28 9.11 15.05 2.18
CA LEU A 28 10.15 14.03 2.29
C LEU A 28 11.51 14.49 1.72
N GLY A 29 11.66 15.77 1.37
CA GLY A 29 12.91 16.36 0.89
C GLY A 29 13.33 15.94 -0.54
N ALA A 30 12.39 15.44 -1.33
CA ALA A 30 12.62 15.10 -2.74
C ALA A 30 12.56 16.36 -3.64
N PRO A 31 13.21 16.35 -4.82
CA PRO A 31 13.25 17.52 -5.70
C PRO A 31 11.86 17.90 -6.23
N ASN A 32 11.62 19.20 -6.44
CA ASN A 32 10.49 19.69 -7.22
C ASN A 32 10.36 18.94 -8.56
N ASN A 33 9.13 18.64 -8.99
CA ASN A 33 8.80 17.84 -10.19
C ASN A 33 9.15 16.34 -10.10
N VAL A 34 8.84 15.68 -8.97
CA VAL A 34 9.04 14.23 -8.80
C VAL A 34 8.46 13.42 -9.96
N PHE A 35 7.28 13.79 -10.47
CA PHE A 35 6.72 13.08 -11.63
C PHE A 35 7.69 13.04 -12.82
N GLU A 36 8.30 14.16 -13.21
CA GLU A 36 9.20 14.19 -14.37
C GLU A 36 10.45 13.33 -14.15
N ASN A 37 10.90 13.17 -12.91
CA ASN A 37 12.05 12.33 -12.58
C ASN A 37 11.74 10.83 -12.60
N ILE A 38 10.47 10.45 -12.47
CA ILE A 38 10.06 9.04 -12.46
C ILE A 38 9.23 8.63 -13.66
N ARG A 39 8.83 9.60 -14.49
CA ARG A 39 7.96 9.37 -15.63
C ARG A 39 8.57 8.28 -16.51
N TYR A 40 7.75 7.29 -16.86
CA TYR A 40 8.15 6.10 -17.61
C TYR A 40 9.14 5.15 -16.91
N LEU A 41 9.52 5.40 -15.65
CA LEU A 41 10.26 4.42 -14.86
C LEU A 41 9.32 3.31 -14.37
N PRO A 42 9.82 2.07 -14.24
CA PRO A 42 9.07 0.98 -13.62
C PRO A 42 8.71 1.31 -12.17
N VAL A 43 7.46 1.10 -11.77
CA VAL A 43 7.03 1.21 -10.36
C VAL A 43 7.86 0.33 -9.42
N TRP A 44 8.42 -0.75 -9.95
CA TRP A 44 9.20 -1.74 -9.22
C TRP A 44 10.52 -1.20 -8.67
N ASP A 45 11.06 -0.14 -9.28
CA ASP A 45 12.27 0.53 -8.78
C ASP A 45 12.00 1.29 -7.47
N PHE A 46 10.71 1.50 -7.14
CA PHE A 46 10.25 2.24 -5.97
C PHE A 46 9.54 1.35 -4.93
N VAL A 47 9.48 0.04 -5.17
CA VAL A 47 8.89 -0.93 -4.24
C VAL A 47 10.00 -1.76 -3.62
N ALA A 48 10.24 -1.55 -2.33
CA ALA A 48 11.22 -2.31 -1.56
C ALA A 48 10.75 -3.76 -1.29
N GLY A 49 11.69 -4.70 -1.33
CA GLY A 49 11.46 -6.12 -1.02
C GLY A 49 10.95 -6.92 -2.22
N GLU A 50 11.67 -7.99 -2.57
CA GLU A 50 11.31 -8.86 -3.69
C GLU A 50 9.94 -9.53 -3.47
N GLU A 51 9.65 -9.93 -2.24
CA GLU A 51 8.37 -10.55 -1.91
C GLU A 51 7.19 -9.58 -2.09
N THR A 52 7.36 -8.32 -1.69
CA THR A 52 6.38 -7.25 -1.89
C THR A 52 6.15 -6.98 -3.37
N GLN A 53 7.22 -6.92 -4.18
CA GLN A 53 7.09 -6.78 -5.62
C GLN A 53 6.31 -7.95 -6.23
N ARG A 54 6.63 -9.20 -5.88
CA ARG A 54 5.91 -10.40 -6.37
C ARG A 54 4.43 -10.35 -5.97
N PHE A 55 4.13 -9.96 -4.74
CA PHE A 55 2.76 -9.80 -4.25
C PHE A 55 1.98 -8.77 -5.08
N LEU A 56 2.53 -7.56 -5.26
CA LEU A 56 1.85 -6.50 -6.02
C LEU A 56 1.72 -6.85 -7.50
N ARG A 57 2.73 -7.48 -8.12
CA ARG A 57 2.65 -7.99 -9.50
C ARG A 57 1.47 -8.97 -9.66
N ALA A 58 1.27 -9.88 -8.72
CA ALA A 58 0.14 -10.80 -8.75
C ALA A 58 -1.21 -10.07 -8.66
N MET A 59 -1.30 -9.04 -7.81
CA MET A 59 -2.51 -8.21 -7.69
C MET A 59 -2.77 -7.41 -8.96
N PHE A 60 -1.75 -6.77 -9.53
CA PHE A 60 -1.84 -6.00 -10.77
C PHE A 60 -2.26 -6.89 -11.94
N PHE A 61 -1.64 -8.06 -12.07
CA PHE A 61 -2.02 -9.07 -13.06
C PHE A 61 -3.49 -9.48 -12.90
N TRP A 62 -3.94 -9.76 -11.68
CA TRP A 62 -5.32 -10.14 -11.44
C TRP A 62 -6.31 -9.02 -11.81
N VAL A 63 -6.04 -7.78 -11.39
CA VAL A 63 -6.89 -6.61 -11.68
C VAL A 63 -7.00 -6.37 -13.20
N ARG A 64 -5.89 -6.42 -13.92
CA ARG A 64 -5.87 -6.29 -15.39
C ARG A 64 -6.72 -7.37 -16.06
N ASN A 65 -6.52 -8.63 -15.67
CA ASN A 65 -7.20 -9.77 -16.31
C ASN A 65 -8.68 -9.85 -15.98
N LYS A 66 -9.06 -9.56 -14.73
CA LYS A 66 -10.46 -9.63 -14.29
C LYS A 66 -11.23 -8.35 -14.53
N ARG A 67 -10.54 -7.26 -14.92
CA ARG A 67 -11.13 -5.92 -15.08
C ARG A 67 -11.97 -5.53 -13.86
N ARG A 68 -11.48 -5.89 -12.66
CA ARG A 68 -12.15 -5.67 -11.38
C ARG A 68 -11.19 -4.98 -10.42
N PRO A 69 -11.62 -3.90 -9.75
CA PRO A 69 -10.79 -3.26 -8.75
C PRO A 69 -10.64 -4.15 -7.51
N ILE A 70 -9.51 -4.01 -6.82
CA ILE A 70 -9.26 -4.60 -5.50
C ILE A 70 -8.91 -3.48 -4.52
N VAL A 71 -9.26 -3.66 -3.25
CA VAL A 71 -8.90 -2.75 -2.16
C VAL A 71 -8.16 -3.55 -1.11
N LEU A 72 -6.91 -3.19 -0.85
CA LEU A 72 -6.02 -3.84 0.11
C LEU A 72 -5.83 -2.89 1.31
N PRO A 73 -5.90 -3.40 2.55
CA PRO A 73 -5.44 -2.62 3.69
C PRO A 73 -3.94 -2.36 3.56
N TYR A 74 -3.55 -1.12 3.80
CA TYR A 74 -2.21 -0.61 3.59
C TYR A 74 -1.83 0.34 4.74
N GLN A 75 -0.55 0.48 5.06
CA GLN A 75 -0.08 1.41 6.08
C GLN A 75 1.23 2.03 5.63
N LEU A 76 1.39 3.33 5.85
CA LEU A 76 2.57 4.12 5.48
C LEU A 76 3.31 4.52 6.75
N GLU A 77 4.64 4.32 6.75
CA GLU A 77 5.53 4.66 7.87
C GLU A 77 5.86 6.17 7.92
N ASN A 78 5.82 6.86 6.78
CA ASN A 78 6.51 8.14 6.62
C ASN A 78 5.60 9.39 6.78
N MET A 79 4.39 9.23 7.33
CA MET A 79 3.35 10.28 7.38
C MET A 79 3.05 10.78 8.81
N GLY A 80 3.94 10.55 9.79
CA GLY A 80 3.67 10.79 11.23
C GLY A 80 3.06 9.55 11.88
N ASP A 81 2.09 9.71 12.79
CA ASP A 81 1.27 8.61 13.34
C ASP A 81 0.91 7.65 12.19
N ALA A 82 1.40 6.40 12.20
CA ALA A 82 1.28 5.53 11.03
C ALA A 82 -0.18 5.41 10.63
N SER A 83 -0.51 6.14 9.56
CA SER A 83 -1.87 6.32 9.16
C SER A 83 -2.29 5.07 8.41
N HIS A 84 -3.45 4.54 8.76
CA HIS A 84 -4.03 3.42 8.04
C HIS A 84 -4.53 3.96 6.71
N PHE A 85 -4.27 3.22 5.65
CA PHE A 85 -4.70 3.52 4.30
C PHE A 85 -5.39 2.30 3.69
N ARG A 86 -6.13 2.56 2.63
CA ARG A 86 -6.58 1.56 1.67
C ARG A 86 -5.88 1.82 0.37
N MET A 87 -5.12 0.83 -0.08
CA MET A 87 -4.60 0.81 -1.44
C MET A 87 -5.68 0.23 -2.36
N ARG A 88 -6.20 1.04 -3.26
CA ARG A 88 -7.15 0.60 -4.28
C ARG A 88 -6.43 0.53 -5.62
N ILE A 89 -6.57 -0.61 -6.31
CA ILE A 89 -5.97 -0.86 -7.62
C ILE A 89 -7.12 -1.07 -8.61
N GLU A 90 -7.22 -0.21 -9.61
CA GLU A 90 -8.31 -0.21 -10.60
C GLU A 90 -7.76 -0.40 -12.02
N PRO A 91 -8.47 -1.15 -12.88
CA PRO A 91 -8.06 -1.29 -14.28
C PRO A 91 -8.41 -0.01 -15.07
N LEU A 92 -7.46 0.47 -15.87
CA LEU A 92 -7.68 1.53 -16.85
C LEU A 92 -7.86 0.95 -18.27
N HIS A 93 -8.18 1.82 -19.22
CA HIS A 93 -8.19 1.47 -20.64
C HIS A 93 -6.81 0.94 -21.09
N GLN A 94 -6.81 0.12 -22.15
CA GLN A 94 -5.58 -0.43 -22.75
C GLN A 94 -4.64 -1.22 -21.81
N GLY A 95 -5.12 -1.64 -20.64
CA GLY A 95 -4.34 -2.47 -19.71
C GLY A 95 -3.52 -1.67 -18.71
N GLY A 96 -3.68 -0.34 -18.65
CA GLY A 96 -3.13 0.45 -17.54
C GLY A 96 -3.82 0.17 -16.21
N LEU A 97 -3.29 0.76 -15.14
CA LEU A 97 -3.81 0.67 -13.77
C LEU A 97 -3.83 2.05 -13.12
N LEU A 98 -4.85 2.33 -12.31
CA LEU A 98 -4.86 3.41 -11.33
C LEU A 98 -4.63 2.81 -9.95
N VAL A 99 -3.63 3.30 -9.22
CA VAL A 99 -3.39 2.93 -7.83
C VAL A 99 -3.62 4.16 -6.97
N SER A 100 -4.59 4.08 -6.05
CA SER A 100 -4.88 5.13 -5.08
C SER A 100 -4.65 4.67 -3.65
N HIS A 101 -4.25 5.60 -2.81
CA HIS A 101 -4.03 5.43 -1.38
C HIS A 101 -4.96 6.40 -0.66
N ASP A 102 -6.04 5.86 -0.12
CA ASP A 102 -7.03 6.63 0.62
C ASP A 102 -6.83 6.41 2.13
N PRO A 103 -6.83 7.48 2.95
CA PRO A 103 -6.85 7.32 4.40
C PRO A 103 -7.99 6.41 4.83
N ASP A 104 -7.73 5.58 5.83
CA ASP A 104 -8.70 4.68 6.42
C ASP A 104 -8.76 4.95 7.92
N ASP A 105 -9.94 5.31 8.41
CA ASP A 105 -10.16 5.60 9.84
C ASP A 105 -10.29 4.31 10.67
N VAL A 106 -10.10 3.14 10.06
CA VAL A 106 -10.14 1.86 10.75
C VAL A 106 -8.85 1.72 11.57
N PRO A 107 -8.95 1.69 12.92
CA PRO A 107 -7.77 1.51 13.74
C PRO A 107 -7.16 0.14 13.46
N GLY A 108 -5.83 0.11 13.39
CA GLY A 108 -5.06 -1.12 13.38
C GLY A 108 -5.33 -1.95 14.63
N GLY A 109 -4.79 -3.18 14.62
CA GLY A 109 -4.75 -3.96 15.85
C GLY A 109 -3.96 -3.22 16.93
N ALA A 110 -4.35 -3.40 18.19
CA ALA A 110 -3.65 -2.78 19.31
C ALA A 110 -2.15 -3.14 19.26
N PRO A 111 -1.25 -2.17 19.50
CA PRO A 111 0.18 -2.43 19.58
C PRO A 111 0.49 -3.47 20.65
N GLN A 112 1.54 -4.25 20.40
CA GLN A 112 2.01 -5.29 21.28
C GLN A 112 3.41 -4.93 21.77
N LEU A 113 3.70 -5.27 23.02
CA LEU A 113 5.07 -5.27 23.51
C LEU A 113 5.90 -6.25 22.68
N LEU A 114 6.93 -5.73 22.02
CA LEU A 114 7.81 -6.54 21.21
C LEU A 114 8.81 -7.28 22.12
N PRO A 115 9.08 -8.58 21.85
CA PRO A 115 10.22 -9.24 22.47
C PRO A 115 11.51 -8.52 22.08
N TYR A 116 12.42 -8.33 23.04
CA TYR A 116 13.74 -7.80 22.75
C TYR A 116 14.47 -8.72 21.77
N THR A 117 15.06 -8.14 20.72
CA THR A 117 15.87 -8.85 19.75
C THR A 117 17.02 -7.96 19.29
N THR A 118 18.16 -8.56 18.98
CA THR A 118 19.29 -7.87 18.33
C THR A 118 19.36 -8.15 16.83
N LYS A 119 18.42 -8.97 16.33
CA LYS A 119 18.36 -9.33 14.93
C LYS A 119 17.69 -8.22 14.13
N ASP A 120 18.19 -8.07 12.92
CA ASP A 120 17.53 -7.49 11.77
C ASP A 120 16.03 -7.84 11.73
N LEU A 121 15.19 -6.81 11.62
CA LEU A 121 13.75 -6.95 11.61
C LEU A 121 13.21 -7.03 10.19
N THR A 122 12.31 -7.98 9.97
CA THR A 122 11.47 -8.02 8.78
C THR A 122 10.12 -7.38 9.06
N ARG A 123 9.70 -6.42 8.23
CA ARG A 123 8.38 -5.78 8.33
C ARG A 123 7.43 -6.23 7.24
N CYS A 124 6.14 -6.21 7.55
CA CYS A 124 5.10 -6.40 6.57
C CYS A 124 4.91 -5.10 5.78
N SER A 125 5.16 -5.12 4.47
CA SER A 125 4.99 -3.97 3.58
C SER A 125 3.53 -3.56 3.33
N GLN A 126 2.58 -4.14 4.07
CA GLN A 126 1.15 -3.87 3.93
C GLN A 126 0.54 -3.39 5.24
N CYS A 127 0.90 -3.99 6.38
CA CYS A 127 0.32 -3.64 7.68
C CYS A 127 1.36 -3.30 8.75
N LEU A 128 2.62 -3.11 8.34
CA LEU A 128 3.79 -2.80 9.20
C LEU A 128 4.05 -3.73 10.39
N LYS A 129 3.30 -4.85 10.51
CA LYS A 129 3.61 -5.90 11.49
C LYS A 129 5.07 -6.32 11.38
N ILE A 130 5.70 -6.57 12.53
CA ILE A 130 7.10 -6.97 12.62
C ILE A 130 7.18 -8.48 12.81
N ASN A 131 8.05 -9.14 12.05
CA ASN A 131 8.37 -10.55 12.24
C ASN A 131 9.57 -10.69 13.18
N ILE A 132 9.39 -11.40 14.29
CA ILE A 132 10.47 -11.81 15.20
C ILE A 132 10.38 -13.32 15.35
N ASP A 133 11.42 -14.02 14.89
CA ASP A 133 11.54 -15.47 14.94
C ASP A 133 10.28 -16.22 14.44
N GLY A 134 9.72 -15.75 13.32
CA GLY A 134 8.56 -16.35 12.67
C GLY A 134 7.20 -15.86 13.19
N VAL A 135 7.16 -15.11 14.29
CA VAL A 135 5.92 -14.56 14.86
C VAL A 135 5.73 -13.11 14.44
N TRP A 136 4.51 -12.77 14.02
CA TRP A 136 4.17 -11.42 13.54
C TRP A 136 3.44 -10.61 14.63
N TYR A 137 4.03 -9.47 15.01
CA TYR A 137 3.52 -8.59 16.07
C TYR A 137 3.01 -7.27 15.48
N ASN A 138 1.94 -6.71 16.07
CA ASN A 138 1.57 -5.31 15.83
C ASN A 138 2.59 -4.44 16.58
N ALA A 139 3.39 -3.66 15.86
CA ALA A 139 4.33 -2.72 16.46
C ALA A 139 3.77 -1.30 16.42
N GLU A 140 4.26 -0.45 17.33
CA GLU A 140 4.02 0.98 17.20
C GLU A 140 4.84 1.56 16.03
N PRO A 141 4.32 2.61 15.35
CA PRO A 141 4.98 3.28 14.23
C PRO A 141 6.40 3.73 14.57
N GLU A 142 6.57 4.23 15.79
CA GLU A 142 7.77 4.92 16.29
C GLU A 142 8.61 4.02 17.19
N SER A 143 8.59 2.69 17.01
CA SER A 143 9.59 1.87 17.70
C SER A 143 10.97 2.17 17.09
N GLU A 144 11.64 3.21 17.59
CA GLU A 144 13.02 3.65 17.30
C GLU A 144 14.05 2.53 17.48
N LEU A 145 13.62 1.41 18.04
CA LEU A 145 14.46 0.35 18.55
C LEU A 145 15.20 -0.42 17.46
N HIS A 146 14.73 -0.45 16.20
CA HIS A 146 15.34 -1.29 15.17
C HIS A 146 15.09 -0.82 13.73
N GLU A 147 16.18 -0.69 12.96
CA GLU A 147 16.16 -0.46 11.52
C GLU A 147 15.50 -1.65 10.80
N CYS A 148 14.55 -1.38 9.90
CA CYS A 148 13.91 -2.40 9.08
C CYS A 148 14.88 -2.84 7.98
N SER A 149 15.36 -4.08 8.03
CA SER A 149 16.32 -4.59 7.06
C SER A 149 15.67 -5.31 5.88
N ASP A 150 14.41 -5.74 6.02
CA ASP A 150 13.70 -6.52 4.99
C ASP A 150 12.19 -6.26 4.99
N TRP A 151 11.60 -6.25 3.79
CA TRP A 151 10.18 -6.01 3.55
C TRP A 151 9.52 -7.23 2.90
N ARG A 152 8.48 -7.75 3.55
CA ARG A 152 7.72 -8.94 3.11
C ARG A 152 6.22 -8.74 3.27
N VAL A 153 5.41 -9.75 2.90
CA VAL A 153 3.96 -9.72 3.16
C VAL A 153 3.60 -10.81 4.16
N CYS A 154 3.06 -10.41 5.30
CA CYS A 154 2.69 -11.36 6.35
C CYS A 154 1.56 -12.32 5.89
N PRO A 155 1.44 -13.51 6.52
CA PRO A 155 0.40 -14.48 6.18
C PRO A 155 -1.02 -13.89 6.19
N ASP A 156 -1.34 -13.05 7.17
CA ASP A 156 -2.67 -12.41 7.26
C ASP A 156 -2.98 -11.53 6.04
N CYS A 157 -2.01 -10.75 5.57
CA CYS A 157 -2.20 -9.90 4.39
C CYS A 157 -2.30 -10.72 3.11
N LYS A 158 -1.52 -11.81 2.98
CA LYS A 158 -1.65 -12.76 1.87
C LYS A 158 -3.03 -13.39 1.84
N GLU A 159 -3.52 -13.87 2.98
CA GLU A 159 -4.82 -14.52 3.08
C GLU A 159 -5.96 -13.53 2.79
N ARG A 160 -5.90 -12.30 3.30
CA ARG A 160 -6.85 -11.24 2.94
C ARG A 160 -6.91 -10.98 1.44
N ALA A 161 -5.75 -10.84 0.79
CA ALA A 161 -5.67 -10.63 -0.66
C ALA A 161 -6.24 -11.83 -1.44
N LEU A 162 -5.90 -13.06 -1.04
CA LEU A 162 -6.44 -14.27 -1.64
C LEU A 162 -7.97 -14.33 -1.53
N ASN A 163 -8.53 -13.95 -0.38
CA ASN A 163 -9.97 -13.93 -0.18
C ASN A 163 -10.66 -12.91 -1.09
N LEU A 164 -10.08 -11.71 -1.27
CA LEU A 164 -10.59 -10.71 -2.22
C LEU A 164 -10.58 -11.22 -3.67
N VAL A 165 -9.52 -11.93 -4.05
CA VAL A 165 -9.34 -12.53 -5.38
C VAL A 165 -10.30 -13.70 -5.62
N ARG A 166 -10.64 -14.47 -4.59
CA ARG A 166 -11.54 -15.64 -4.64
C ARG A 166 -13.02 -15.26 -4.63
N GLN A 167 -13.39 -14.05 -4.20
CA GLN A 167 -14.79 -13.64 -4.13
C GLN A 167 -15.46 -13.66 -5.52
N PRO A 168 -16.56 -14.42 -5.69
CA PRO A 168 -17.26 -14.53 -6.97
C PRO A 168 -17.80 -13.17 -7.44
N THR A 169 -17.83 -12.99 -8.75
CA THR A 169 -18.36 -11.80 -9.42
C THR A 169 -19.83 -11.58 -9.03
N GLY A 170 -20.13 -10.49 -8.33
CA GLY A 170 -21.50 -10.12 -7.93
C GLY A 170 -21.68 -9.84 -6.45
N ALA A 171 -20.73 -10.23 -5.59
CA ALA A 171 -20.69 -9.67 -4.24
C ALA A 171 -20.41 -8.16 -4.36
N PRO A 172 -21.22 -7.27 -3.77
CA PRO A 172 -20.88 -5.87 -3.72
C PRO A 172 -19.48 -5.77 -3.12
N VAL A 173 -18.53 -5.18 -3.86
CA VAL A 173 -17.30 -4.67 -3.23
C VAL A 173 -17.83 -3.80 -2.11
N ALA A 174 -17.61 -4.21 -0.85
CA ALA A 174 -18.22 -3.57 0.30
C ALA A 174 -18.03 -2.07 0.14
N ARG A 175 -19.10 -1.37 -0.26
CA ARG A 175 -19.15 0.08 -0.22
C ARG A 175 -19.22 0.39 1.26
N TYR A 176 -18.06 0.47 1.90
CA TYR A 176 -17.97 1.28 3.11
C TYR A 176 -18.27 2.69 2.64
N ALA A 177 -19.52 3.09 2.89
CA ALA A 177 -20.12 4.27 2.32
C ALA A 177 -19.21 5.47 2.53
N ARG A 178 -18.97 6.23 1.45
CA ARG A 178 -18.66 7.66 1.61
C ARG A 178 -19.85 8.25 2.33
N ALA A 179 -19.71 8.57 3.61
CA ALA A 179 -20.57 9.53 4.25
C ALA A 179 -20.32 10.87 3.53
N THR A 180 -21.08 11.13 2.48
CA THR A 180 -21.33 12.49 2.01
C THR A 180 -22.03 13.21 3.16
N LEU A 181 -21.26 13.94 3.97
CA LEU A 181 -21.85 14.98 4.80
C LEU A 181 -22.28 16.09 3.84
N GLY A 182 -23.59 16.24 3.76
CA GLY A 182 -24.27 17.25 2.99
C GLY A 182 -24.05 18.64 3.58
N LYS A 183 -24.23 19.61 2.69
CA LYS A 183 -24.43 21.03 2.91
C LYS A 183 -25.18 21.32 4.22
N PHE A 184 -24.61 22.19 5.04
CA PHE A 184 -25.31 23.28 5.73
C PHE A 184 -24.36 24.48 5.81
#